data_AF-A0A947G9V8-F1
#
_entry.id   AF-A0A947G9V8-F1
#
_cell.length_a   1.000
_cell.length_b   1.000
_cell.length_c   1.000
_cell.angle_alpha   90.00
_cell.angle_beta   90.00
_cell.angle_gamma   90.00
#
_symmetry.space_group_name_H-M   'P 1'
#
loop_
_entity.id
_entity.type
_entity.pdbx_description
1 polymer ?
#
loop_
_entity_poly.entity_id
_entity_poly.type
_entity_poly.pdbx_seq_one_letter_code
_entity_poly.pdbx_strand_id
1 'polypeptide(L)' 'METVRCGYCDALLFKARGSIGTLIEIKCRRCGTLNHLRPAEPSNDRPERPDRGDPCRGSMFRRPR' A
#
# COMPACT_ATOMS: atom_id res chain seq x y z
N MET A 1 16.80 -10.11 -6.63
CA MET A 1 16.79 -10.69 -5.27
C MET A 1 16.70 -9.51 -4.33
N GLU A 2 15.62 -9.40 -3.58
CA GLU A 2 15.36 -8.25 -2.73
C GLU A 2 16.04 -8.46 -1.38
N THR A 3 16.66 -7.41 -0.86
CA THR A 3 17.31 -7.42 0.45
C THR A 3 16.35 -6.84 1.47
N VAL A 4 15.99 -7.63 2.47
CA VAL A 4 15.17 -7.15 3.58
C VAL A 4 16.07 -6.80 4.75
N ARG A 5 15.91 -5.57 5.24
CA ARG A 5 16.70 -5.02 6.36
C ARG A 5 15.82 -4.79 7.57
N CYS A 6 16.46 -4.74 8.73
CA CYS A 6 15.78 -4.45 9.97
C CYS A 6 15.33 -3.00 10.00
N GLY A 7 14.05 -2.76 10.33
CA GLY A 7 13.50 -1.39 10.42
C GLY A 7 14.07 -0.54 11.56
N TYR A 8 14.91 -1.10 12.43
CA TYR A 8 15.52 -0.40 13.57
C TYR A 8 17.03 -0.13 13.40
N CYS A 9 17.81 -1.14 13.01
CA CYS A 9 19.29 -1.02 12.95
C CYS A 9 19.88 -1.20 11.54
N ASP A 10 19.03 -1.28 10.51
CA ASP A 10 19.39 -1.51 9.11
C ASP A 10 20.22 -2.79 8.84
N ALA A 11 20.36 -3.66 9.83
CA ALA A 11 21.05 -4.94 9.65
C ALA A 11 20.30 -5.81 8.64
N LEU A 12 21.04 -6.50 7.78
CA LEU A 12 20.48 -7.47 6.86
C LEU A 12 19.76 -8.58 7.63
N LEU A 13 18.47 -8.78 7.34
CA LEU A 13 17.69 -9.88 7.91
C LEU A 13 17.81 -11.13 7.02
N PHE A 14 17.45 -10.99 5.74
CA PHE A 14 17.59 -12.04 4.73
C PHE A 14 17.52 -11.46 3.31
N LYS A 15 17.73 -12.31 2.32
CA LYS A 15 17.51 -12.00 0.90
C LYS A 15 16.48 -12.97 0.34
N ALA A 16 15.52 -12.48 -0.43
CA ALA A 16 14.48 -13.30 -1.05
C ALA A 16 14.43 -13.14 -2.57
N ARG A 17 13.94 -14.17 -3.25
CA ARG A 17 13.57 -14.12 -4.67
C ARG A 17 12.05 -14.21 -4.76
N GLY A 18 11.43 -13.25 -5.46
CA GLY A 18 9.97 -13.14 -5.55
C GLY A 18 9.35 -12.35 -4.39
N SER A 19 8.05 -12.10 -4.49
CA SER A 19 7.26 -11.44 -3.44
C SER A 19 7.07 -12.37 -2.25
N ILE A 20 7.11 -11.81 -1.04
CA ILE A 20 6.76 -12.53 0.18
C ILE A 20 5.26 -12.88 0.11
N GLY A 21 4.93 -14.17 -0.04
CA GLY A 21 3.55 -14.64 -0.17
C GLY A 21 2.82 -14.88 1.16
N THR A 22 3.53 -14.78 2.29
CA THR A 22 3.00 -15.07 3.63
C THR A 22 3.56 -14.08 4.65
N LEU A 23 2.89 -13.92 5.79
CA LEU A 23 3.46 -13.15 6.90
C LEU A 23 4.76 -13.82 7.40
N ILE A 24 5.81 -13.02 7.59
CA ILE A 24 7.09 -13.47 8.16
C ILE A 24 7.37 -12.65 9.41
N GLU A 25 7.59 -13.33 10.53
CA GLU A 25 8.08 -12.73 11.76
C GLU A 25 9.53 -13.16 11.98
N ILE A 26 10.44 -12.18 12.04
CA ILE A 26 11.87 -12.45 12.20
C ILE A 26 12.51 -11.54 13.24
N LYS A 27 13.26 -12.16 14.16
CA LYS A 27 14.06 -11.44 15.14
C LYS A 27 15.39 -11.01 14.53
N CYS A 28 15.72 -9.73 14.64
CA CYS A 28 17.04 -9.24 14.25
C CYS A 28 18.12 -9.77 15.20
N ARG A 29 19.14 -10.44 14.66
CA ARG A 29 20.28 -10.96 15.43
C ARG A 29 21.17 -9.85 16.00
N ARG A 30 21.14 -8.64 15.43
CA ARG A 30 21.99 -7.51 15.84
C ARG A 30 21.39 -6.70 17.00
N CYS A 31 20.12 -6.32 16.89
CA CYS A 31 19.47 -5.43 17.87
C CYS A 31 18.33 -6.10 18.67
N GLY A 32 17.92 -7.31 18.31
CA GLY A 32 16.85 -8.04 19.00
C GLY A 32 15.43 -7.65 18.63
N THR A 33 15.21 -6.62 17.80
CA THR A 33 13.89 -6.19 17.33
C THR A 33 13.18 -7.31 16.56
N LEU A 34 11.91 -7.57 16.90
CA LEU A 34 11.02 -8.41 16.10
C LEU A 34 10.47 -7.60 14.92
N ASN A 35 10.72 -8.08 13.70
CA ASN A 35 10.26 -7.45 12.48
C ASN A 35 9.09 -8.28 11.92
N HIS A 36 7.95 -7.64 11.69
CA HIS A 36 6.78 -8.24 11.05
C HIS A 36 6.73 -7.78 9.59
N LEU A 37 6.94 -8.69 8.65
CA LEU A 37 6.98 -8.40 7.23
C LEU A 37 5.66 -8.84 6.61
N ARG A 38 4.92 -7.86 6.07
CA ARG A 38 3.67 -8.11 5.37
C ARG A 38 3.96 -8.53 3.92
N PRO A 39 3.16 -9.46 3.35
CA PRO A 39 3.12 -9.65 1.91
C PRO A 39 2.97 -8.32 1.17
N ALA A 40 3.58 -8.21 -0.01
CA ALA A 40 3.22 -7.14 -0.92
C ALA A 40 1.75 -7.33 -1.26
N GLU A 41 0.88 -6.42 -0.80
CA GLU A 41 -0.52 -6.47 -1.17
C GLU A 41 -0.59 -6.40 -2.70
N PRO A 42 -1.40 -7.26 -3.36
CA PRO A 42 -1.64 -7.09 -4.78
C PRO A 42 -2.19 -5.68 -4.96
N SER A 43 -1.55 -4.89 -5.82
CA SER A 43 -2.01 -3.55 -6.18
C SER A 43 -3.47 -3.68 -6.57
N ASN A 44 -4.36 -3.24 -5.68
CA ASN A 44 -5.77 -3.13 -5.98
C ASN A 44 -5.87 -1.94 -6.92
N ASP A 45 -5.64 -2.19 -8.21
CA ASP A 45 -6.01 -1.31 -9.30
C ASP A 45 -7.54 -1.28 -9.30
N ARG A 46 -8.11 -0.65 -8.27
CA ARG A 46 -9.53 -0.43 -8.15
C ARG A 46 -9.80 0.63 -9.21
N PRO A 47 -10.52 0.30 -10.30
CA PRO A 47 -10.89 1.33 -11.25
C PRO A 47 -11.64 2.42 -10.48
N GLU A 48 -11.13 3.65 -10.55
CA GLU A 48 -11.85 4.83 -10.09
C GLU A 48 -13.26 4.77 -10.66
N ARG A 49 -14.25 4.99 -9.79
CA ARG A 49 -15.66 4.99 -10.22
C ARG A 49 -15.77 6.03 -11.34
N PRO A 50 -16.23 5.66 -12.55
CA PRO A 50 -16.42 6.66 -13.58
C PRO A 50 -17.40 7.70 -13.05
N ASP A 51 -16.97 8.97 -13.11
CA ASP A 51 -17.78 10.14 -12.79
C ASP A 51 -19.03 10.07 -13.66
N ARG A 52 -20.14 9.57 -13.09
CA ARG A 52 -21.44 9.75 -13.71
C ARG A 52 -21.74 11.22 -13.50
N GLY A 53 -21.33 12.03 -14.48
CA GLY A 53 -21.56 13.46 -14.52
C GLY A 53 -22.96 13.77 -14.00
N ASP A 54 -22.98 14.47 -12.86
CA ASP A 54 -24.19 14.91 -12.19
C ASP A 54 -24.92 15.91 -13.11
N PRO A 55 -26.10 15.57 -13.66
CA PRO A 55 -26.80 16.46 -14.59
C PRO A 55 -27.43 17.67 -13.87
N CYS A 56 -27.32 17.77 -12.54
CA CYS A 56 -28.00 18.78 -11.74
C CYS A 56 -27.13 19.99 -11.40
N ARG A 57 -25.88 20.05 -11.90
CA ARG A 57 -25.02 21.24 -11.74
C ARG A 57 -25.31 22.31 -12.80
N GLY A 58 -26.56 22.76 -12.85
CA GLY A 58 -27.03 23.76 -13.81
C GLY A 58 -28.07 24.69 -13.20
N SER A 59 -27.62 25.62 -12.36
CA SER A 59 -28.43 26.73 -11.85
C SER A 59 -28.85 27.67 -12.99
N MET A 60 -30.06 27.52 -13.55
CA MET A 60 -30.72 28.59 -14.30
C MET A 60 -32.23 28.56 -14.12
N PHE A 61 -32.73 29.38 -13.19
CA PHE A 61 -34.04 29.99 -13.33
C PHE A 61 -33.87 31.51 -13.27
N ARG A 62 -33.66 32.12 -14.44
CA ARG A 62 -33.87 33.55 -14.65
C ARG A 62 -35.38 33.80 -14.62
N ARG A 63 -35.84 34.67 -13.72
CA ARG A 63 -37.24 35.11 -13.63
C ARG A 63 -37.51 36.21 -14.67
N PRO A 64 -38.59 36.16 -15.48
CA PRO A 64 -39.11 37.35 -16.13
C PRO A 64 -40.17 38.03 -15.24
N ARG A 65 -40.29 39.36 -15.40
CA ARG A 65 -41.30 40.23 -14.81
C ARG A 65 -42.62 40.11 -15.54
#